data_AF-A0A7Y5FXJ1-F1
#
_entry.id   AF-A0A7Y5FXJ1-F1
#
_cell.length_a   1.000
_cell.length_b   1.000
_cell.length_c   1.000
_cell.angle_alpha   90.00
_cell.angle_beta   90.00
_cell.angle_gamma   90.00
#
_symmetry.space_group_name_H-M   'P 1'
#
loop_
_entity.id
_entity.type
_entity.pdbx_description
1 polymer ?
#
loop_
_entity_poly.entity_id
_entity_poly.type
_entity_poly.pdbx_seq_one_letter_code
_entity_poly.pdbx_strand_id
1 'polypeptide(L)'
;MKKLVVVILSAAVLTMGLGCGWSKKAQYGTAGAAGGAVVGGAVGKAAGNTVLGAILGAAIGGAAGLYIGNYMDKQAAEIKQDIAGARVERVGEGIRITFDSGILFDVNKAELKPISKENISKLAAILQKYPDTNILLEGHTDATGTDEHNLEL
;
A
#
# COMPACT_ATOMS: atom_id res chain seq x y z
N MET A 1 42.55 10.75 9.86
CA MET A 1 41.45 9.79 10.10
C MET A 1 40.07 10.43 9.96
N LYS A 2 39.73 11.52 10.68
CA LYS A 2 38.39 12.17 10.58
C LYS A 2 38.01 12.66 9.18
N LYS A 3 38.96 13.22 8.42
CA LYS A 3 38.73 13.68 7.03
C LYS A 3 38.58 12.54 6.02
N LEU A 4 39.14 11.36 6.32
CA LEU A 4 39.05 10.17 5.44
C LEU A 4 37.68 9.50 5.56
N VAL A 5 37.12 9.45 6.77
CA VAL A 5 35.77 8.91 7.04
C VAL A 5 34.68 9.76 6.38
N VAL A 6 34.84 11.10 6.38
CA VAL A 6 33.89 12.01 5.73
C VAL A 6 33.87 11.83 4.22
N VAL A 7 35.04 11.64 3.58
CA VAL A 7 35.16 11.43 2.13
C VAL A 7 34.56 10.08 1.71
N ILE A 8 34.75 9.02 2.51
CA ILE A 8 34.17 7.69 2.24
C ILE A 8 32.64 7.70 2.43
N LEU A 9 32.12 8.42 3.44
CA LEU A 9 30.67 8.57 3.62
C LEU A 9 30.03 9.33 2.45
N SER A 10 30.66 10.40 1.96
CA SER A 10 30.15 11.15 0.80
C SER A 10 30.19 10.34 -0.50
N ALA A 11 31.17 9.43 -0.65
CA ALA A 11 31.27 8.56 -1.82
C ALA A 11 30.19 7.46 -1.82
N ALA A 12 29.79 6.95 -0.65
CA ALA A 12 28.73 5.95 -0.52
C ALA A 12 27.32 6.53 -0.76
N VAL A 13 27.10 7.81 -0.47
CA VAL A 13 25.83 8.51 -0.76
C VAL A 13 25.71 8.83 -2.26
N LEU A 14 26.83 9.04 -2.96
CA LEU A 14 26.83 9.40 -4.38
C LEU A 14 26.64 8.18 -5.32
N THR A 15 26.94 6.97 -4.87
CA THR A 15 26.69 5.73 -5.65
C THR A 15 25.25 5.21 -5.52
N MET A 16 24.43 5.75 -4.61
CA MET A 16 22.98 5.48 -4.56
C MET A 16 22.17 6.30 -5.57
N GLY A 17 22.78 7.25 -6.28
CA GLY A 17 22.11 8.15 -7.23
C GLY A 17 22.05 7.68 -8.68
N LEU A 18 22.70 6.57 -9.04
CA LEU A 18 22.81 6.11 -10.44
C LEU A 18 22.37 4.64 -10.57
N GLY A 19 21.07 4.41 -10.38
CA GLY A 19 20.47 3.08 -10.52
C GLY A 19 18.96 3.17 -10.55
N CYS A 20 18.41 3.81 -11.59
CA CYS A 20 16.98 3.91 -11.79
C CYS A 20 16.42 2.55 -12.20
N GLY A 21 15.93 1.80 -11.22
CA GLY A 21 15.27 0.50 -11.45
C GLY A 21 15.16 -0.37 -10.20
N TRP A 22 14.90 0.20 -9.02
CA TRP A 22 14.62 -0.64 -7.86
C TRP A 22 13.24 -1.27 -8.02
N SER A 23 13.13 -2.59 -7.83
CA SER A 23 11.82 -3.25 -7.85
C SER A 23 10.94 -2.70 -6.73
N LYS A 24 9.63 -2.59 -6.95
CA LYS A 24 8.71 -2.08 -5.93
C LYS A 24 8.86 -2.86 -4.61
N LYS A 25 9.03 -4.19 -4.67
CA LYS A 25 9.31 -5.03 -3.50
C LYS A 25 10.55 -4.59 -2.72
N ALA A 26 11.63 -4.27 -3.43
CA ALA A 26 12.86 -3.85 -2.78
C ALA A 26 12.76 -2.40 -2.26
N GLN A 27 11.94 -1.54 -2.86
CA GLN A 27 11.62 -0.22 -2.31
C GLN A 27 10.85 -0.32 -0.98
N TYR A 28 9.84 -1.21 -0.86
CA TYR A 28 9.11 -1.44 0.40
C TYR A 28 9.98 -2.11 1.47
N GLY A 29 10.79 -3.10 1.09
CA GLY A 29 11.73 -3.74 2.02
C GLY A 29 12.79 -2.77 2.56
N THR A 30 13.28 -1.86 1.72
CA THR A 30 14.29 -0.88 2.15
C THR A 30 13.66 0.27 2.95
N ALA A 31 12.46 0.74 2.57
CA ALA A 31 11.72 1.74 3.35
C ALA A 31 11.38 1.19 4.75
N GLY A 32 10.92 -0.07 4.83
CA GLY A 32 10.66 -0.75 6.10
C GLY A 32 11.92 -0.93 6.94
N ALA A 33 13.04 -1.33 6.33
CA ALA A 33 14.32 -1.47 7.03
C ALA A 33 14.86 -0.12 7.54
N ALA A 34 14.76 0.93 6.74
CA ALA A 34 15.21 2.27 7.13
C ALA A 34 14.34 2.86 8.24
N GLY A 35 13.01 2.79 8.11
CA GLY A 35 12.07 3.23 9.14
C GLY A 35 12.23 2.43 10.43
N GLY A 36 12.37 1.11 10.30
CA GLY A 36 12.64 0.20 11.41
C GLY A 36 13.95 0.53 12.14
N ALA A 37 15.03 0.84 11.42
CA ALA A 37 16.30 1.22 12.04
C ALA A 37 16.21 2.52 12.84
N VAL A 38 15.45 3.51 12.36
CA VAL A 38 15.25 4.77 13.06
C VAL A 38 14.46 4.55 14.36
N VAL A 39 13.32 3.86 14.27
CA VAL A 39 12.48 3.55 15.44
C VAL A 39 13.24 2.67 16.43
N GLY A 40 13.87 1.60 15.94
CA GLY A 40 14.67 0.70 16.74
C GLY A 40 15.86 1.38 17.38
N GLY A 41 16.52 2.31 16.68
CA GLY A 41 17.61 3.12 17.23
C GLY A 41 17.16 4.03 18.37
N ALA A 42 15.99 4.66 18.24
CA ALA A 42 15.40 5.49 19.29
C ALA A 42 15.04 4.67 20.54
N VAL A 43 14.40 3.50 20.37
CA VAL A 43 14.07 2.58 21.46
C VAL A 43 15.35 2.01 22.10
N GLY A 44 16.31 1.61 21.27
CA GLY A 44 17.62 1.14 21.71
C GLY A 44 18.37 2.19 22.53
N LYS A 45 18.29 3.48 22.15
CA LYS A 45 18.88 4.58 22.91
C LYS A 45 18.26 4.70 24.30
N ALA A 46 16.94 4.54 24.43
CA ALA A 46 16.26 4.51 25.73
C ALA A 46 16.66 3.27 26.57
N ALA A 47 16.96 2.14 25.92
CA ALA A 47 17.45 0.91 26.54
C ALA A 47 18.99 0.87 26.72
N GLY A 48 19.71 1.96 26.42
CA GLY A 48 21.17 2.06 26.59
C GLY A 48 22.03 1.52 25.44
N ASN A 49 21.44 1.03 24.35
CA ASN A 49 22.17 0.55 23.17
C ASN A 49 21.47 0.89 21.83
N THR A 50 21.78 2.08 21.31
CA THR A 50 21.27 2.61 20.03
C THR A 50 21.60 1.74 18.82
N VAL A 51 22.82 1.19 18.74
CA VAL A 51 23.28 0.42 17.57
C VAL A 51 22.54 -0.91 17.52
N LEU A 52 22.42 -1.60 18.66
CA LEU A 52 21.68 -2.87 18.72
C LEU A 52 20.20 -2.66 18.41
N GLY A 53 19.59 -1.61 18.96
CA GLY A 53 18.21 -1.27 18.64
C GLY A 53 17.99 -0.94 17.17
N ALA A 54 18.91 -0.20 16.54
CA ALA A 54 18.81 0.13 15.11
C ALA A 54 18.94 -1.11 14.21
N ILE A 55 19.85 -2.04 14.52
CA ILE A 55 20.01 -3.29 13.74
C ILE A 55 18.76 -4.17 13.87
N LEU A 56 18.26 -4.35 15.10
CA LEU A 56 17.04 -5.13 15.34
C LEU A 56 15.83 -4.50 14.67
N GLY A 57 15.70 -3.17 14.77
CA GLY A 57 14.66 -2.41 14.10
C GLY A 57 14.73 -2.54 12.58
N ALA A 58 15.92 -2.47 11.97
CA ALA A 58 16.09 -2.69 10.53
C ALA A 58 15.73 -4.12 10.10
N ALA A 59 16.12 -5.12 10.89
CA ALA A 59 15.79 -6.51 10.58
C ALA A 59 14.27 -6.75 10.63
N ILE A 60 13.60 -6.27 11.69
CA ILE A 60 12.16 -6.39 11.85
C ILE A 60 11.42 -5.58 10.79
N GLY A 61 11.77 -4.30 10.60
CA GLY A 61 11.13 -3.42 9.62
C GLY A 61 11.36 -3.86 8.18
N GLY A 62 12.55 -4.39 7.87
CA GLY A 62 12.87 -4.92 6.55
C GLY A 62 12.15 -6.22 6.23
N ALA A 63 12.15 -7.18 7.17
CA ALA A 63 11.44 -8.46 6.99
C ALA A 63 9.92 -8.26 6.95
N ALA A 64 9.37 -7.47 7.87
CA ALA A 64 7.94 -7.13 7.90
C ALA A 64 7.53 -6.34 6.65
N GLY A 65 8.33 -5.37 6.21
CA GLY A 65 8.07 -4.60 4.99
C GLY A 65 8.05 -5.47 3.72
N LEU A 66 8.94 -6.47 3.63
CA LEU A 66 8.92 -7.45 2.54
C LEU A 66 7.70 -8.38 2.60
N TYR A 67 7.33 -8.83 3.80
CA TYR A 67 6.17 -9.70 4.00
C TYR A 67 4.86 -8.97 3.64
N ILE A 68 4.63 -7.78 4.21
CA ILE A 68 3.45 -6.95 3.96
C ILE A 68 3.39 -6.55 2.48
N GLY A 69 4.53 -6.17 1.89
CA GLY A 69 4.61 -5.83 0.47
C GLY A 69 4.17 -6.99 -0.44
N ASN A 70 4.60 -8.21 -0.15
CA ASN A 70 4.24 -9.40 -0.92
C ASN A 70 2.77 -9.81 -0.73
N TYR A 71 2.23 -9.61 0.48
CA TYR A 71 0.82 -9.83 0.77
C TYR A 71 -0.07 -8.88 -0.04
N MET A 72 0.22 -7.58 0.00
CA MET A 72 -0.49 -6.55 -0.77
C MET A 72 -0.36 -6.76 -2.29
N ASP A 73 0.82 -7.20 -2.77
CA ASP A 73 1.02 -7.51 -4.19
C ASP A 73 0.10 -8.64 -4.68
N LYS A 74 -0.04 -9.71 -3.87
CA LYS A 74 -0.90 -10.84 -4.21
C LYS A 74 -2.38 -10.45 -4.19
N GLN A 75 -2.80 -9.71 -3.16
CA GLN A 75 -4.16 -9.19 -3.08
C GLN A 75 -4.50 -8.33 -4.30
N ALA A 76 -3.63 -7.38 -4.68
CA ALA A 76 -3.85 -6.53 -5.85
C ALA A 76 -3.91 -7.34 -7.16
N ALA A 77 -3.06 -8.37 -7.29
CA ALA A 77 -3.04 -9.23 -8.48
C ALA A 77 -4.33 -10.05 -8.62
N GLU A 78 -4.83 -10.66 -7.52
CA GLU A 78 -6.09 -11.40 -7.51
C GLU A 78 -7.27 -10.50 -7.86
N ILE A 79 -7.34 -9.31 -7.25
CA ILE A 79 -8.41 -8.34 -7.54
C ILE A 79 -8.40 -7.94 -9.01
N LYS A 80 -7.22 -7.66 -9.57
CA LYS A 80 -7.09 -7.27 -10.98
C LYS A 80 -7.48 -8.40 -11.95
N GLN A 81 -7.26 -9.65 -11.56
CA GLN A 81 -7.55 -10.82 -12.39
C GLN A 81 -9.03 -11.20 -12.34
N ASP A 82 -9.61 -11.22 -11.14
CA ASP A 82 -10.94 -11.82 -10.91
C ASP A 82 -12.08 -10.80 -11.01
N ILE A 83 -11.76 -9.50 -10.95
CA ILE A 83 -12.75 -8.41 -11.03
C ILE A 83 -12.62 -7.69 -12.36
N ALA A 84 -13.53 -8.02 -13.27
CA ALA A 84 -13.66 -7.32 -14.54
C ALA A 84 -14.26 -5.92 -14.34
N GLY A 85 -13.70 -4.91 -15.02
CA GLY A 85 -14.22 -3.54 -14.98
C GLY A 85 -13.84 -2.73 -13.74
N ALA A 86 -12.87 -3.20 -12.95
CA ALA A 86 -12.29 -2.44 -11.84
C ALA A 86 -10.88 -1.94 -12.19
N ARG A 87 -10.60 -0.67 -11.89
CA ARG A 87 -9.24 -0.12 -11.93
C ARG A 87 -8.57 -0.33 -10.58
N VAL A 88 -7.46 -1.07 -10.58
CA VAL A 88 -6.68 -1.38 -9.38
C VAL A 88 -5.37 -0.61 -9.41
N GLU A 89 -5.18 0.28 -8.44
CA GLU A 89 -4.01 1.14 -8.34
C GLU A 89 -3.38 1.03 -6.96
N ARG A 90 -2.04 1.13 -6.91
CA ARG A 90 -1.31 1.18 -5.64
C ARG A 90 -1.08 2.63 -5.24
N VAL A 91 -1.57 3.02 -4.07
CA VAL A 91 -1.48 4.40 -3.58
C VAL A 91 -0.84 4.38 -2.19
N GLY A 92 0.40 4.86 -2.11
CA GLY A 92 1.22 4.77 -0.89
C GLY A 92 1.45 3.31 -0.49
N GLU A 93 0.95 2.95 0.69
CA GLU A 93 0.99 1.59 1.25
C GLU A 93 -0.32 0.80 0.98
N GLY A 94 -1.36 1.44 0.43
CA GLY A 94 -2.67 0.83 0.20
C GLY A 94 -2.98 0.49 -1.26
N ILE A 95 -4.11 -0.17 -1.45
CA ILE A 95 -4.68 -0.51 -2.77
C ILE A 95 -5.96 0.28 -2.94
N ARG A 96 -6.06 1.07 -4.01
CA ARG A 96 -7.28 1.77 -4.43
C ARG A 96 -7.95 0.97 -5.54
N ILE A 97 -9.22 0.66 -5.35
CA ILE A 97 -10.05 -0.05 -6.32
C ILE A 97 -11.16 0.90 -6.74
N THR A 98 -11.21 1.23 -8.03
CA THR A 98 -12.24 2.11 -8.59
C THR A 98 -13.12 1.30 -9.52
N PHE A 99 -14.43 1.36 -9.30
CA PHE A 99 -15.42 0.77 -10.18
C PHE A 99 -16.13 1.90 -10.94
N ASP A 100 -16.26 1.75 -12.26
CA ASP A 100 -17.07 2.70 -13.03
C ASP A 100 -18.56 2.52 -12.66
N SER A 101 -19.25 3.61 -12.30
CA SER A 101 -20.63 3.57 -11.80
C SER A 101 -21.61 2.91 -12.78
N GLY A 102 -21.43 3.14 -14.10
CA GLY A 102 -22.24 2.51 -15.14
C GLY A 102 -22.07 0.97 -15.25
N ILE A 103 -21.02 0.42 -14.62
CA ILE A 103 -20.81 -1.03 -14.50
C ILE A 103 -21.54 -1.57 -13.27
N LEU A 104 -21.71 -0.77 -12.21
CA LEU A 104 -22.30 -1.22 -10.94
C LEU A 104 -23.81 -1.01 -10.85
N PHE A 105 -24.29 0.14 -11.32
CA PHE A 105 -25.66 0.61 -11.11
C PHE A 105 -26.29 1.05 -12.42
N ASP A 106 -27.62 0.98 -12.51
CA ASP A 106 -28.36 1.70 -13.55
C ASP A 106 -28.61 3.15 -13.09
N VAL A 107 -28.87 4.04 -14.05
CA VAL A 107 -29.14 5.47 -13.78
C VAL A 107 -30.27 5.61 -12.75
N ASN A 108 -30.06 6.47 -11.74
CA ASN A 108 -31.00 6.73 -10.64
C ASN A 108 -31.42 5.48 -9.83
N LYS A 109 -30.54 4.48 -9.73
CA LYS A 109 -30.79 3.30 -8.89
C LYS A 109 -29.60 2.99 -7.99
N ALA A 110 -29.89 2.67 -6.73
CA ALA A 110 -28.93 2.12 -5.78
C ALA A 110 -28.84 0.58 -5.83
N GLU A 111 -29.63 -0.09 -6.68
CA GLU A 111 -29.56 -1.54 -6.83
C GLU A 111 -28.42 -1.95 -7.77
N LEU A 112 -27.56 -2.85 -7.29
CA LEU A 112 -26.50 -3.45 -8.11
C LEU A 112 -27.08 -4.26 -9.27
N LYS A 113 -26.47 -4.12 -10.45
CA LYS A 113 -26.79 -4.97 -11.60
C LYS A 113 -26.36 -6.42 -11.31
N PRO A 114 -26.98 -7.43 -11.93
CA PRO A 114 -26.65 -8.84 -11.67
C PRO A 114 -25.16 -9.17 -11.84
N ILE A 115 -24.52 -8.63 -12.89
CA ILE A 115 -23.08 -8.81 -13.13
C ILE A 115 -22.22 -8.15 -12.04
N SER A 116 -22.68 -7.02 -11.51
CA SER A 116 -22.01 -6.27 -10.46
C SER A 116 -22.10 -7.02 -9.13
N LYS A 117 -23.25 -7.65 -8.83
CA LYS A 117 -23.40 -8.54 -7.67
C LYS A 117 -22.35 -9.66 -7.71
N GLU A 118 -22.14 -10.29 -8.87
CA GLU A 118 -21.10 -11.32 -9.05
C GLU A 118 -19.68 -10.78 -8.79
N ASN A 119 -19.34 -9.62 -9.38
CA ASN A 119 -18.01 -9.00 -9.20
C ASN A 119 -17.76 -8.58 -7.74
N ILE A 120 -18.77 -8.02 -7.06
CA ILE A 120 -18.68 -7.66 -5.64
C ILE A 120 -18.58 -8.92 -4.77
N SER A 121 -19.27 -10.02 -5.11
CA SER A 121 -19.09 -11.30 -4.41
C SER A 121 -17.67 -11.86 -4.57
N LYS A 122 -17.07 -11.75 -5.75
CA LYS A 122 -15.65 -12.12 -5.97
C LYS A 122 -14.72 -11.24 -5.15
N LEU A 123 -14.96 -9.92 -5.13
CA LEU A 123 -14.20 -9.00 -4.27
C LEU A 123 -14.29 -9.43 -2.81
N ALA A 124 -15.50 -9.68 -2.31
CA ALA A 124 -15.72 -10.10 -0.93
C ALA A 124 -14.97 -11.39 -0.60
N ALA A 125 -14.99 -12.37 -1.51
CA ALA A 125 -14.22 -13.62 -1.35
C ALA A 125 -12.71 -13.37 -1.29
N ILE A 126 -12.17 -12.45 -2.09
CA ILE A 126 -10.76 -12.07 -2.04
C ILE A 126 -10.46 -11.37 -0.71
N LEU A 127 -11.25 -10.37 -0.31
CA LEU A 127 -11.04 -9.65 0.95
C LEU A 127 -11.06 -10.59 2.17
N GLN A 128 -11.89 -11.63 2.16
CA GLN A 128 -11.89 -12.67 3.21
C GLN A 128 -10.59 -13.50 3.26
N LYS A 129 -9.87 -13.67 2.16
CA LYS A 129 -8.53 -14.30 2.15
C LYS A 129 -7.47 -13.39 2.76
N TYR A 130 -7.72 -12.08 2.80
CA TYR A 130 -6.80 -11.06 3.26
C TYR A 130 -7.35 -10.27 4.47
N PRO A 131 -7.60 -10.94 5.62
CA PRO A 131 -8.32 -10.35 6.76
C PRO A 131 -7.54 -9.26 7.49
N ASP A 132 -6.22 -9.19 7.33
CA ASP A 132 -5.35 -8.21 7.99
C ASP A 132 -5.29 -6.90 7.20
N THR A 133 -6.42 -6.47 6.63
CA THR A 133 -6.53 -5.25 5.83
C THR A 133 -7.69 -4.38 6.30
N ASN A 134 -7.44 -3.08 6.46
CA ASN A 134 -8.49 -2.11 6.71
C ASN A 134 -9.14 -1.71 5.39
N ILE A 135 -10.47 -1.68 5.38
CA ILE A 135 -11.26 -1.37 4.18
C ILE A 135 -11.94 -0.01 4.39
N LEU A 136 -11.71 0.91 3.45
CA LEU A 136 -12.42 2.17 3.34
C LEU A 136 -13.26 2.14 2.07
N LEU A 137 -14.58 2.33 2.21
CA LEU A 137 -15.52 2.39 1.10
C LEU A 137 -15.94 3.85 0.87
N GLU A 138 -15.73 4.35 -0.34
CA GLU A 138 -16.11 5.70 -0.76
C GLU A 138 -17.09 5.58 -1.94
N GLY A 139 -18.22 6.29 -1.87
CA GLY A 139 -19.23 6.38 -2.93
C GLY A 139 -19.25 7.79 -3.50
N HIS A 140 -19.37 7.90 -4.83
CA HIS A 140 -19.51 9.18 -5.53
C HIS A 140 -20.71 9.09 -6.47
N THR A 141 -21.60 10.08 -6.41
CA THR A 141 -22.71 10.28 -7.35
C THR A 141 -22.28 11.26 -8.46
N ASP A 142 -23.03 11.31 -9.57
CA ASP A 142 -22.73 12.25 -10.64
C ASP A 142 -23.12 13.69 -10.27
N ALA A 143 -22.58 14.67 -11.00
CA ALA A 143 -22.79 16.09 -10.71
C ALA A 143 -24.17 16.62 -11.19
N THR A 144 -25.10 15.74 -11.56
CA THR A 144 -26.43 16.10 -12.08
C THR A 144 -27.48 15.86 -11.00
N GLY A 145 -28.43 16.78 -10.84
CA GLY A 145 -29.42 16.73 -9.75
C GLY A 145 -29.07 17.70 -8.61
N THR A 146 -29.91 17.74 -7.57
CA THR A 146 -29.64 18.56 -6.37
C THR A 146 -28.77 17.77 -5.39
N ASP A 147 -27.95 18.45 -4.59
CA ASP A 147 -27.10 17.81 -3.58
C ASP A 147 -27.92 16.95 -2.60
N GLU A 148 -29.15 17.37 -2.27
CA GLU A 148 -30.05 16.55 -1.44
C GLU A 148 -30.44 15.23 -2.10
N HIS A 149 -30.67 15.21 -3.41
CA HIS A 149 -31.04 13.99 -4.14
C HIS A 149 -29.86 13.02 -4.22
N ASN A 150 -28.65 13.56 -4.37
CA ASN A 150 -27.40 12.81 -4.50
C ASN A 150 -26.88 12.22 -3.18
N LEU A 151 -27.37 12.69 -2.02
CA LEU A 151 -27.06 12.14 -0.70
C LEU A 151 -28.07 11.09 -0.22
N GLU A 152 -29.26 11.03 -0.83
CA GLU A 152 -30.28 9.99 -0.57
C GLU A 152 -30.01 8.68 -1.33
N LEU A 153 -29.20 8.72 -2.40
CA LEU A 153 -28.81 7.58 -3.24
C LEU A 153 -27.55 6.87 -2.72
#